data_AF-G7IST2-F1
#
_entry.id   AF-G7IST2-F1
#
_cell.length_a   1.000
_cell.length_b   1.000
_cell.length_c   1.000
_cell.angle_alpha   90.00
_cell.angle_beta   90.00
_cell.angle_gamma   90.00
#
_symmetry.space_group_name_H-M   'P 1'
#
loop_
_entity.id
_entity.type
_entity.pdbx_description
1 polymer ?
#
loop_
_entity_poly.entity_id
_entity_poly.type
_entity_poly.pdbx_seq_one_letter_code
_entity_poly.pdbx_strand_id
1 'polypeptide(L)'
;MSMVTITASYTVIPEEPTPQGCLWLSDMDQVVRPRHTRTIYIYKPKQNTGKAIEIKILVHYYPLAGHYCYTRGGRRELNRNAKGAILLEVETTKTIHDYGDFSPSDSTMELVPKIDYSQPVEDIPLFLVQLTKFQNKDEHLAISIA
;
A
#
# COMPACT_ATOMS: atom_id res chain seq x y z
N MET A 1 -21.08 -14.83 8.28
CA MET A 1 -20.44 -14.02 7.23
C MET A 1 -19.14 -13.49 7.81
N SER A 2 -17.98 -13.78 7.19
CA SER A 2 -16.72 -13.21 7.63
C SER A 2 -16.70 -11.71 7.32
N MET A 3 -16.30 -10.88 8.29
CA MET A 3 -16.27 -9.44 8.15
C MET A 3 -14.83 -8.95 8.14
N VAL A 4 -14.45 -8.24 7.09
CA VAL A 4 -13.18 -7.52 6.95
C VAL A 4 -13.50 -6.05 7.05
N THR A 5 -12.92 -5.37 8.02
CA THR A 5 -13.30 -3.99 8.38
C THR A 5 -12.06 -3.13 8.41
N ILE A 6 -12.07 -2.04 7.65
CA ILE A 6 -11.06 -0.98 7.79
C ILE A 6 -11.39 -0.23 9.07
N THR A 7 -10.49 -0.30 10.06
CA THR A 7 -10.65 0.37 11.35
C THR A 7 -10.05 1.77 11.34
N ALA A 8 -8.99 1.99 10.54
CA ALA A 8 -8.39 3.29 10.34
C ALA A 8 -7.73 3.41 8.96
N SER A 9 -7.64 4.63 8.46
CA SER A 9 -6.94 4.98 7.22
C SER A 9 -6.13 6.25 7.47
N TYR A 10 -4.85 6.21 7.11
CA TYR A 10 -3.94 7.32 7.30
C TYR A 10 -3.25 7.66 5.99
N THR A 11 -3.09 8.96 5.75
CA THR A 11 -2.18 9.46 4.71
C THR A 11 -0.84 9.76 5.37
N VAL A 12 0.19 9.02 4.96
CA VAL A 12 1.55 9.12 5.49
C VAL A 12 2.38 9.95 4.51
N ILE A 13 2.75 11.15 4.90
CA ILE A 13 3.57 12.07 4.09
C ILE A 13 5.04 12.04 4.55
N PRO A 14 6.00 12.43 3.70
CA PRO A 14 7.38 12.62 4.12
C PRO A 14 7.48 13.63 5.29
N GLU A 15 8.25 13.31 6.33
CA GLU A 15 8.43 14.20 7.49
C GLU A 15 9.25 15.48 7.17
N GLU A 16 10.01 15.44 6.08
CA GLU A 16 10.87 16.53 5.62
C GLU A 16 10.55 16.90 4.17
N PRO A 17 10.86 18.14 3.73
CA PRO A 17 10.71 18.53 2.33
C PRO A 17 11.46 17.60 1.38
N THR A 18 10.80 17.21 0.29
CA THR A 18 11.35 16.30 -0.73
C THR A 18 11.40 16.98 -2.10
N PRO A 19 12.29 16.53 -3.01
CA PRO A 19 12.36 17.09 -4.36
C PRO A 19 11.00 17.05 -5.09
N GLN A 20 10.60 18.21 -5.62
CA GLN A 20 9.29 18.40 -6.26
C GLN A 20 9.37 18.33 -7.80
N GLY A 21 8.21 18.20 -8.43
CA GLY A 21 8.04 18.23 -9.88
C GLY A 21 7.98 16.86 -10.54
N CYS A 22 7.70 16.82 -11.85
CA CYS A 22 7.59 15.58 -12.59
C CYS A 22 8.95 14.92 -12.78
N LEU A 23 9.05 13.64 -12.41
CA LEU A 23 10.16 12.76 -12.72
C LEU A 23 9.82 12.01 -14.01
N TRP A 24 10.70 12.13 -15.00
CA TRP A 24 10.58 11.40 -16.25
C TRP A 24 10.87 9.92 -16.02
N LEU A 25 9.96 9.07 -16.51
CA LEU A 25 10.08 7.61 -16.41
C LEU A 25 10.76 7.06 -17.67
N SER A 26 11.65 6.07 -17.51
CA SER A 26 12.38 5.45 -18.61
C SER A 26 11.45 4.66 -19.55
N ASP A 27 11.94 4.28 -20.73
CA ASP A 27 11.14 3.45 -21.65
C ASP A 27 10.80 2.08 -21.06
N MET A 28 11.69 1.51 -20.24
CA MET A 28 11.38 0.30 -19.47
C MET A 28 10.22 0.51 -18.52
N ASP A 29 10.19 1.66 -17.84
CA ASP A 29 9.11 2.00 -16.92
C ASP A 29 7.78 2.20 -17.66
N GLN A 30 7.77 2.54 -18.96
CA GLN A 30 6.53 2.67 -19.74
C GLN A 30 5.88 1.31 -20.06
N VAL A 31 6.68 0.25 -20.22
CA VAL A 31 6.20 -1.09 -20.63
C VAL A 31 5.52 -1.82 -19.46
N VAL A 32 5.92 -1.53 -18.23
CA VAL A 32 5.35 -2.16 -17.04
C VAL A 32 3.88 -1.77 -16.88
N ARG A 33 3.06 -2.78 -16.54
CA ARG A 33 1.62 -2.61 -16.27
C ARG A 33 1.42 -1.50 -15.23
N PRO A 34 0.60 -0.47 -15.52
CA PRO A 34 0.29 0.62 -14.58
C PRO A 34 -0.69 0.16 -13.49
N ARG A 35 -0.33 -0.88 -12.76
CA ARG A 35 -1.10 -1.40 -11.63
C ARG A 35 -0.15 -1.77 -10.50
N HIS A 36 -0.70 -1.76 -9.31
CA HIS A 36 -0.02 -2.13 -8.09
C HIS A 36 0.34 -3.61 -8.07
N THR A 37 1.59 -3.90 -7.71
CA THR A 37 2.05 -5.27 -7.48
C THR A 37 1.70 -5.65 -6.06
N ARG A 38 0.77 -6.59 -5.90
CA ARG A 38 0.28 -7.00 -4.59
C ARG A 38 1.22 -8.02 -3.95
N THR A 39 1.66 -7.72 -2.74
CA THR A 39 2.49 -8.64 -1.94
C THR A 39 1.89 -8.78 -0.54
N ILE A 40 1.91 -9.99 0.03
CA ILE A 40 1.43 -10.27 1.38
C ILE A 40 2.61 -10.84 2.18
N TYR A 41 2.87 -10.26 3.35
CA TYR A 41 3.84 -10.71 4.33
C TYR A 41 3.09 -11.15 5.59
N ILE A 42 3.33 -12.36 6.06
CA ILE A 42 2.67 -12.93 7.23
C ILE A 42 3.66 -13.01 8.39
N TYR A 43 3.29 -12.40 9.51
CA TYR A 43 4.09 -12.35 10.71
C TYR A 43 3.44 -13.15 11.84
N LYS A 44 4.27 -13.94 12.52
CA LYS A 44 3.95 -14.55 13.82
C LYS A 44 3.96 -13.47 14.91
N PRO A 45 3.25 -13.67 16.02
CA PRO A 45 3.16 -12.65 17.04
C PRO A 45 4.53 -12.54 17.71
N LYS A 46 5.03 -11.31 17.88
CA LYS A 46 6.14 -11.04 18.80
C LYS A 46 5.56 -10.34 20.01
N GLN A 47 6.00 -10.75 21.21
CA GLN A 47 5.57 -10.18 22.49
C GLN A 47 5.88 -8.68 22.66
N ASN A 48 6.56 -8.03 21.71
CA ASN A 48 6.82 -6.61 21.78
C ASN A 48 7.24 -6.07 20.42
N THR A 49 6.38 -5.27 19.78
CA THR A 49 6.82 -4.35 18.72
C THR A 49 6.05 -3.03 18.84
N GLY A 50 6.29 -2.33 19.95
CA GLY A 50 6.15 -0.86 19.99
C GLY A 50 7.21 -0.20 19.12
N LYS A 51 7.27 -0.52 17.83
CA LYS A 51 8.07 0.22 16.86
C LYS A 51 7.10 0.94 15.94
N ALA A 52 7.03 2.26 16.16
CA ALA A 52 6.46 3.19 15.21
C ALA A 52 6.98 2.83 13.81
N ILE A 53 6.08 2.75 12.83
CA ILE A 53 6.46 2.72 11.42
C ILE A 53 7.34 3.95 11.21
N GLU A 54 8.57 3.76 10.76
CA GLU A 54 9.52 4.86 10.62
C GLU A 54 9.12 5.70 9.40
N ILE A 55 8.32 6.74 9.66
CA ILE A 55 7.74 7.65 8.64
C ILE A 55 8.84 8.35 7.83
N LYS A 56 10.05 8.44 8.37
CA LYS A 56 11.25 8.95 7.67
C LYS A 56 11.61 8.23 6.38
N ILE A 57 11.13 7.00 6.17
CA ILE A 57 11.43 6.25 4.94
C ILE A 57 10.96 7.00 3.69
N LEU A 58 9.85 7.75 3.77
CA LEU A 58 9.33 8.52 2.64
C LEU A 58 10.16 9.78 2.32
N VAL A 59 11.11 10.18 3.17
CA VAL A 59 12.09 11.20 2.82
C VAL A 59 13.07 10.64 1.79
N HIS A 60 13.57 9.43 2.02
CA HIS A 60 14.53 8.77 1.11
C HIS A 60 13.85 8.15 -0.11
N TYR A 61 12.65 7.62 0.07
CA TYR A 61 11.82 7.01 -0.99
C TYR A 61 10.64 7.92 -1.37
N TYR A 62 10.89 9.22 -1.43
CA TYR A 62 9.90 10.24 -1.78
C TYR A 62 9.09 9.99 -3.07
N PRO A 63 9.60 9.27 -4.11
CA PRO A 63 8.78 8.88 -5.25
C PRO A 63 7.49 8.14 -4.86
N LEU A 64 7.51 7.34 -3.79
CA LEU A 64 6.36 6.55 -3.31
C LEU A 64 5.23 7.41 -2.72
N ALA A 65 5.53 8.65 -2.32
CA ALA A 65 4.54 9.63 -1.87
C ALA A 65 3.99 10.49 -3.02
N GLY A 66 4.39 10.20 -4.27
CA GLY A 66 3.93 10.88 -5.48
C GLY A 66 2.68 10.24 -6.08
N HIS A 67 2.30 10.74 -7.26
CA HIS A 67 1.21 10.19 -8.09
C HIS A 67 1.65 10.12 -9.54
N TYR A 68 1.12 9.19 -10.32
CA TYR A 68 1.35 9.22 -11.76
C TYR A 68 0.66 10.45 -12.38
N CYS A 69 1.24 10.92 -13.48
CA CYS A 69 0.62 11.91 -14.35
C CYS A 69 1.00 11.60 -15.79
N TYR A 70 0.38 12.31 -16.73
CA TYR A 70 0.71 12.21 -18.15
C TYR A 70 1.18 13.55 -18.70
N THR A 71 2.20 13.48 -19.55
CA THR A 71 2.55 14.59 -20.43
C THR A 71 1.45 14.81 -21.48
N ARG A 72 1.47 15.97 -22.16
CA ARG A 72 0.59 16.22 -23.32
C ARG A 72 0.72 15.17 -24.44
N GLY A 73 1.89 14.52 -24.54
CA GLY A 73 2.14 13.44 -25.50
C GLY A 73 1.68 12.05 -25.03
N GLY A 74 1.00 11.95 -23.89
CA GLY A 74 0.51 10.69 -23.33
C GLY A 74 1.59 9.82 -22.68
N ARG A 75 2.83 10.31 -22.56
CA ARG A 75 3.89 9.61 -21.82
C ARG A 75 3.63 9.72 -20.33
N ARG A 76 3.75 8.60 -19.60
CA ARG A 76 3.59 8.55 -18.14
C ARG A 76 4.82 9.15 -17.46
N GLU A 77 4.57 10.00 -16.48
CA GLU A 77 5.55 10.59 -15.58
C GLU A 77 5.13 10.38 -14.13
N LEU A 78 6.06 10.62 -13.21
CA LEU A 78 5.81 10.59 -11.78
C LEU A 78 5.78 12.01 -11.21
N ASN A 79 4.62 12.49 -10.81
CA ASN A 79 4.49 13.75 -10.08
C ASN A 79 4.91 13.57 -8.62
N ARG A 80 6.08 14.13 -8.25
CA ARG A 80 6.62 14.09 -6.89
C ARG A 80 5.98 15.20 -6.04
N ASN A 81 4.69 15.05 -5.75
CA ASN A 81 3.87 16.06 -5.06
C ASN A 81 3.77 15.87 -3.54
N ALA A 82 4.44 14.86 -2.98
CA ALA A 82 4.43 14.52 -1.56
C ALA A 82 3.01 14.36 -0.95
N LYS A 83 2.00 14.00 -1.77
CA LYS A 83 0.62 13.72 -1.30
C LYS A 83 0.55 12.53 -0.32
N GLY A 84 1.55 11.66 -0.35
CA GLY A 84 1.73 10.61 0.66
C GLY A 84 1.33 9.21 0.21
N ALA A 85 1.72 8.22 1.01
CA ALA A 85 1.30 6.84 0.91
C ALA A 85 0.07 6.59 1.81
N ILE A 86 -0.70 5.54 1.52
CA ILE A 86 -1.86 5.18 2.36
C ILE A 86 -1.49 4.03 3.28
N LEU A 87 -1.79 4.18 4.57
CA LEU A 87 -1.73 3.11 5.56
C LEU A 87 -3.13 2.78 6.05
N LEU A 88 -3.55 1.53 5.86
CA LEU A 88 -4.82 1.01 6.33
C LEU A 88 -4.59 0.09 7.52
N GLU A 89 -5.36 0.31 8.59
CA GLU A 89 -5.54 -0.69 9.63
C GLU A 89 -6.83 -1.44 9.37
N VAL A 90 -6.75 -2.77 9.40
CA VAL A 90 -7.84 -3.68 9.09
C VAL A 90 -7.95 -4.75 10.16
N GLU A 91 -9.18 -5.06 10.56
CA GLU A 91 -9.49 -6.23 11.38
C GLU A 91 -10.33 -7.21 10.56
N THR A 92 -10.06 -8.51 10.72
CA THR A 92 -10.88 -9.58 10.12
C THR A 92 -11.37 -10.53 11.19
N THR A 93 -12.60 -11.03 11.02
CA THR A 93 -13.15 -12.10 11.87
C THR A 93 -12.63 -13.48 11.47
N LYS A 94 -11.71 -13.58 10.51
CA LYS A 94 -11.04 -14.84 10.13
C LYS A 94 -9.76 -15.03 10.95
N THR A 95 -9.41 -16.29 11.19
CA THR A 95 -8.10 -16.71 11.68
C THR A 95 -7.09 -16.76 10.53
N ILE A 96 -5.81 -16.89 10.86
CA ILE A 96 -4.76 -17.10 9.85
C ILE A 96 -5.00 -18.38 9.02
N HIS A 97 -5.59 -19.42 9.62
CA HIS A 97 -5.80 -20.72 8.99
C HIS A 97 -6.92 -20.71 7.95
N ASP A 98 -7.86 -19.79 8.06
CA ASP A 98 -8.96 -19.63 7.09
C ASP A 98 -8.47 -19.12 5.72
N TYR A 99 -7.22 -18.65 5.64
CA TYR A 99 -6.55 -18.23 4.40
C TYR A 99 -5.69 -19.34 3.77
N GLY A 100 -5.59 -20.52 4.40
CA GLY A 100 -4.89 -21.68 3.87
C GLY A 100 -3.38 -21.44 3.71
N ASP A 101 -2.88 -21.66 2.49
CA ASP A 101 -1.47 -21.53 2.12
C ASP A 101 -1.09 -20.13 1.59
N PHE A 102 -2.03 -19.18 1.62
CA PHE A 102 -1.90 -17.83 1.06
C PHE A 102 -1.70 -17.78 -0.47
N SER A 103 -2.00 -18.85 -1.19
CA SER A 103 -2.06 -18.81 -2.65
C SER A 103 -3.08 -17.76 -3.14
N PRO A 104 -2.83 -17.07 -4.27
CA PRO A 104 -3.75 -16.07 -4.81
C PRO A 104 -5.17 -16.62 -4.99
N SER A 105 -6.13 -16.03 -4.29
CA SER A 105 -7.53 -16.45 -4.25
C SER A 105 -8.43 -15.30 -3.80
N ASP A 106 -9.75 -15.46 -3.95
CA ASP A 106 -10.72 -14.44 -3.49
C ASP A 106 -10.63 -14.19 -1.98
N SER A 107 -10.26 -15.21 -1.19
CA SER A 107 -10.03 -15.06 0.25
C SER A 107 -8.78 -14.22 0.52
N THR A 108 -7.65 -14.52 -0.12
CA THR A 108 -6.40 -13.77 0.12
C THR A 108 -6.45 -12.34 -0.43
N MET A 109 -7.35 -12.08 -1.39
CA MET A 109 -7.67 -10.73 -1.86
C MET A 109 -8.28 -9.82 -0.79
N GLU A 110 -8.79 -10.35 0.32
CA GLU A 110 -9.21 -9.55 1.48
C GLU A 110 -8.02 -8.94 2.24
N LEU A 111 -6.84 -9.56 2.14
CA LEU A 111 -5.64 -9.16 2.89
C LEU A 111 -4.82 -8.07 2.19
N VAL A 112 -5.23 -7.62 1.00
CA VAL A 112 -4.53 -6.59 0.20
C VAL A 112 -5.40 -5.36 0.00
N PRO A 113 -4.80 -4.15 -0.13
CA PRO A 113 -5.57 -2.94 -0.40
C PRO A 113 -6.44 -3.07 -1.65
N LYS A 114 -7.71 -2.68 -1.51
CA LYS A 114 -8.62 -2.51 -2.65
C LYS A 114 -8.38 -1.14 -3.26
N ILE A 115 -8.11 -1.11 -4.56
CA ILE A 115 -7.77 0.11 -5.30
C ILE A 115 -8.79 0.28 -6.40
N ASP A 116 -9.41 1.46 -6.43
CA ASP A 116 -10.37 1.84 -7.45
C ASP A 116 -9.64 2.49 -8.64
N TYR A 117 -9.37 1.68 -9.65
CA TYR A 117 -8.71 2.12 -10.88
C TYR A 117 -9.65 2.84 -11.87
N SER A 118 -10.92 3.10 -11.50
CA SER A 118 -11.81 3.92 -12.32
C SER A 118 -11.56 5.42 -12.15
N GLN A 119 -10.81 5.80 -11.11
CA GLN A 119 -10.45 7.18 -10.80
C GLN A 119 -9.32 7.71 -11.70
N PRO A 120 -9.17 9.04 -11.81
CA PRO A 120 -8.01 9.65 -12.47
C PRO A 120 -6.70 9.13 -11.88
N VAL A 121 -5.70 8.87 -12.72
CA VAL A 121 -4.44 8.28 -12.25
C VAL A 121 -3.69 9.19 -11.26
N GLU A 122 -3.93 10.50 -11.37
CA GLU A 122 -3.38 11.56 -10.53
C GLU A 122 -3.92 11.57 -9.09
N ASP A 123 -4.99 10.81 -8.86
CA ASP A 123 -5.66 10.65 -7.57
C ASP A 123 -5.46 9.26 -6.96
N ILE A 124 -4.86 8.32 -7.71
CA ILE A 124 -4.53 6.98 -7.21
C ILE A 124 -3.16 7.04 -6.50
N PRO A 125 -3.08 6.73 -5.19
CA PRO A 125 -1.81 6.67 -4.46
C PRO A 125 -0.92 5.59 -5.06
N LEU A 126 0.39 5.82 -5.10
CA LEU A 126 1.36 4.87 -5.64
C LEU A 126 1.74 3.74 -4.70
N PHE A 127 1.53 3.95 -3.41
CA PHE A 127 1.96 3.03 -2.37
C PHE A 127 0.90 2.95 -1.28
N LEU A 128 0.36 1.75 -1.12
CA LEU A 128 -0.62 1.44 -0.10
C LEU A 128 -0.11 0.28 0.75
N VAL A 129 -0.24 0.43 2.05
CA VAL A 129 0.09 -0.60 3.04
C VAL A 129 -1.18 -0.94 3.81
N GLN A 130 -1.50 -2.23 3.96
CA GLN A 130 -2.58 -2.68 4.81
C GLN A 130 -2.03 -3.58 5.92
N LEU A 131 -2.34 -3.21 7.17
CA LEU A 131 -2.05 -3.94 8.39
C LEU A 131 -3.31 -4.69 8.80
N THR A 132 -3.33 -6.00 8.65
CA THR A 132 -4.50 -6.82 8.97
C THR A 132 -4.28 -7.61 10.25
N LYS A 133 -5.09 -7.34 11.28
CA LYS A 133 -5.19 -8.11 12.52
C LYS A 133 -6.26 -9.20 12.36
N PHE A 134 -5.92 -10.44 12.67
CA PHE A 134 -6.83 -11.58 12.63
C PHE A 134 -7.67 -11.68 13.91
N GLN A 135 -8.72 -12.52 13.90
CA GLN A 135 -9.71 -12.64 14.97
C GLN A 135 -9.09 -12.89 16.35
N ASN A 136 -8.04 -13.70 16.43
CA ASN A 136 -7.25 -13.88 17.63
C ASN A 136 -6.19 -12.76 17.66
N LYS A 137 -6.54 -11.63 18.28
CA LYS A 137 -5.76 -10.38 18.30
C LYS A 137 -4.31 -10.54 18.83
N ASP A 138 -4.00 -11.67 19.45
CA ASP A 138 -2.69 -12.01 20.02
C ASP A 138 -1.81 -12.87 19.10
N GLU A 139 -2.25 -13.26 17.90
CA GLU A 139 -1.59 -14.36 17.18
C GLU A 139 -0.91 -13.98 15.86
N HIS A 140 -1.45 -13.12 15.00
CA HIS A 140 -0.82 -12.89 13.68
C HIS A 140 -1.08 -11.48 13.12
N LEU A 141 -0.15 -10.99 12.31
CA LEU A 141 -0.28 -9.75 11.54
C LEU A 141 0.04 -10.05 10.07
N ALA A 142 -0.85 -9.65 9.16
CA ALA A 142 -0.50 -9.56 7.75
C ALA A 142 -0.17 -8.11 7.41
N ILE A 143 0.97 -7.91 6.75
CA ILE A 143 1.30 -6.64 6.09
C ILE A 143 1.22 -6.89 4.61
N SER A 144 0.40 -6.13 3.91
CA SER A 144 0.35 -6.17 2.46
C SER A 144 0.72 -4.84 1.87
N ILE A 145 1.32 -4.91 0.69
CA ILE A 145 1.75 -3.77 -0.09
C ILE A 145 1.05 -3.86 -1.44
N ALA A 146 0.48 -2.75 -1.86
CA ALA A 146 -0.01 -2.56 -3.22
C ALA A 146 0.62 -1.28 -3.76
#